data_AF-A0A947YE47-F1
#
_entry.id   AF-A0A947YE47-F1
#
_cell.length_a   1.000
_cell.length_b   1.000
_cell.length_c   1.000
_cell.angle_alpha   90.00
_cell.angle_beta   90.00
_cell.angle_gamma   90.00
#
_symmetry.space_group_name_H-M   'P 1'
#
loop_
_entity.id
_entity.type
_entity.pdbx_description
1 polymer ?
#
loop_
_entity_poly.entity_id
_entity_poly.type
_entity_poly.pdbx_seq_one_letter_code
_entity_poly.pdbx_strand_id
1 'polypeptide(L)'
;MFKRKNLRLSARNFLMGLLVYSLVMVLYTQNGYYIGFIQQKTLMLLKTIYYSYLVIGLPLNIIANKKIGYKPELILTAIVSFFNKKKINKQQGVAILFGLVKIFYTPLMLNFFFSNFYAVTGISWLSFDFRADYTKLLSVIFMIDTLYFAFGYLFEHKLLKNMVRSVEPTLLGWGVALMSYPPFNSTSGRFLGWYSNDYFFVPVIWIDYLFKILIVILLLLYLWATLSLGTKCSNLTNRGIVSKGAYKYIRHPAYTGKILAWWIMALPAFSWGALFSLSAWTLVYFMRAVTEERHLIKDKDYKKYVKQTPYRFIPGWV
;
A
#
# COMPACT_ATOMS: atom_id res chain seq x y z
N MET A 1 17.65 2.60 -37.78
CA MET A 1 19.10 2.75 -37.48
C MET A 1 19.28 3.35 -36.07
N PHE A 2 19.53 2.54 -35.05
CA PHE A 2 19.73 3.02 -33.67
C PHE A 2 21.06 3.79 -33.58
N LYS A 3 21.03 5.11 -33.33
CA LYS A 3 22.25 5.91 -33.11
C LYS A 3 23.06 5.31 -31.95
N ARG A 4 24.36 5.04 -32.13
CA ARG A 4 25.28 4.44 -31.11
C ARG A 4 25.17 5.08 -29.71
N LYS A 5 24.88 6.39 -29.64
CA LYS A 5 24.66 7.14 -28.39
C LYS A 5 23.46 6.63 -27.58
N ASN A 6 22.39 6.18 -28.23
CA ASN A 6 21.19 5.63 -27.56
C ASN A 6 21.47 4.25 -26.96
N LEU A 7 22.31 3.44 -27.60
CA LEU A 7 22.68 2.12 -27.10
C LEU A 7 23.53 2.21 -25.84
N ARG A 8 24.55 3.10 -25.82
CA ARG A 8 25.37 3.35 -24.61
C ARG A 8 24.53 3.81 -23.43
N LEU A 9 23.59 4.73 -23.66
CA LEU A 9 22.69 5.21 -22.61
C LEU A 9 21.78 4.07 -22.09
N SER A 10 21.23 3.26 -22.99
CA SER A 10 20.37 2.13 -22.62
C SER A 10 21.13 1.07 -21.81
N ALA A 11 22.37 0.78 -22.20
CA ALA A 11 23.25 -0.14 -21.46
C ALA A 11 23.57 0.40 -20.06
N ARG A 12 23.90 1.70 -19.94
CA ARG A 12 24.10 2.36 -18.64
C ARG A 12 22.86 2.27 -17.75
N ASN A 13 21.68 2.58 -18.27
CA ASN A 13 20.42 2.49 -17.52
C ASN A 13 20.14 1.06 -17.06
N PHE A 14 20.37 0.08 -17.94
CA PHE A 14 20.26 -1.33 -17.58
C PHE A 14 21.20 -1.69 -16.43
N LEU A 15 22.49 -1.35 -16.50
CA LEU A 15 23.47 -1.65 -15.45
C LEU A 15 23.15 -0.95 -14.12
N MET A 16 22.69 0.31 -14.17
CA MET A 16 22.26 1.04 -12.97
C MET A 16 21.00 0.41 -12.34
N GLY A 17 20.04 -0.02 -13.16
CA GLY A 17 18.87 -0.75 -12.70
C GLY A 17 19.25 -2.09 -12.09
N LEU A 18 20.12 -2.84 -12.77
CA LEU A 18 20.65 -4.10 -12.29
C LEU A 18 21.28 -3.94 -10.91
N LEU A 19 22.19 -3.00 -10.73
CA LEU A 19 22.83 -2.74 -9.43
C LEU A 19 21.79 -2.48 -8.32
N VAL A 20 20.84 -1.58 -8.56
CA VAL A 20 19.81 -1.24 -7.56
C VAL A 20 18.93 -2.44 -7.24
N TYR A 21 18.47 -3.18 -8.26
CA TYR A 21 17.60 -4.33 -8.04
C TYR A 21 18.33 -5.52 -7.40
N SER A 22 19.61 -5.73 -7.74
CA SER A 22 20.46 -6.72 -7.05
C SER A 22 20.60 -6.38 -5.57
N LEU A 23 20.85 -5.12 -5.20
CA LEU A 23 20.92 -4.69 -3.79
C LEU A 23 19.59 -4.94 -3.06
N VAL A 24 18.46 -4.68 -3.71
CA VAL A 24 17.14 -4.99 -3.13
C VAL A 24 16.94 -6.51 -2.95
N MET A 25 17.37 -7.33 -3.91
CA MET A 25 17.30 -8.78 -3.77
C MET A 25 18.23 -9.31 -2.67
N VAL A 26 19.42 -8.74 -2.52
CA VAL A 26 20.32 -9.03 -1.38
C VAL A 26 19.63 -8.67 -0.07
N LEU A 27 19.02 -7.49 0.03
CA LEU A 27 18.25 -7.09 1.22
C LEU A 27 17.16 -8.13 1.54
N TYR A 28 16.36 -8.54 0.56
CA TYR A 28 15.30 -9.53 0.78
C TYR A 28 15.79 -10.93 1.14
N THR A 29 17.01 -11.30 0.76
CA THR A 29 17.53 -12.67 0.95
C THR A 29 18.55 -12.80 2.08
N GLN A 30 19.14 -11.69 2.54
CA GLN A 30 20.21 -11.68 3.54
C GLN A 30 19.83 -10.95 4.83
N ASN A 31 18.81 -10.08 4.81
CA ASN A 31 18.37 -9.40 6.01
C ASN A 31 17.46 -10.29 6.87
N GLY A 32 17.81 -10.49 8.13
CA GLY A 32 17.09 -11.39 9.05
C GLY A 32 15.59 -11.11 9.17
N TYR A 33 15.17 -9.84 9.16
CA TYR A 33 13.74 -9.49 9.17
C TYR A 33 13.04 -9.98 7.90
N TYR A 34 13.56 -9.67 6.71
CA TYR A 34 12.94 -10.08 5.46
C TYR A 34 12.97 -11.59 5.22
N ILE A 35 14.01 -12.29 5.68
CA ILE A 35 14.08 -13.76 5.62
C ILE A 35 12.93 -14.39 6.40
N GLY A 36 12.64 -13.89 7.61
CA GLY A 36 11.52 -14.40 8.41
C GLY A 36 10.16 -13.90 7.95
N PHE A 37 10.10 -12.74 7.30
CA PHE A 37 8.85 -12.09 6.90
C PHE A 37 8.34 -12.51 5.52
N ILE A 38 9.20 -12.60 4.49
CA ILE A 38 8.79 -12.86 3.11
C ILE A 38 8.46 -14.34 2.92
N GLN A 39 7.22 -14.62 2.51
CA GLN A 39 6.79 -15.98 2.21
C GLN A 39 7.47 -16.52 0.95
N GLN A 40 7.64 -17.85 0.88
CA GLN A 40 8.32 -18.51 -0.24
C GLN A 40 7.72 -18.13 -1.61
N LYS A 41 6.39 -18.07 -1.72
CA LYS A 41 5.68 -17.73 -2.96
C LYS A 41 5.91 -16.27 -3.38
N THR A 42 5.92 -15.35 -2.41
CA THR A 42 6.30 -13.95 -2.64
C THR A 42 7.74 -13.84 -3.10
N LEU A 43 8.68 -14.52 -2.43
CA LEU A 43 10.08 -14.50 -2.81
C LEU A 43 10.31 -15.08 -4.20
N MET A 44 9.60 -16.16 -4.55
CA MET A 44 9.64 -16.76 -5.89
C MET A 44 9.21 -15.75 -6.95
N LEU A 45 8.08 -15.07 -6.77
CA LEU A 45 7.62 -14.04 -7.70
C LEU A 45 8.61 -12.88 -7.82
N LEU A 46 9.16 -12.39 -6.70
CA LEU A 46 10.17 -11.32 -6.70
C LEU A 46 11.44 -11.74 -7.45
N LYS A 47 11.91 -12.98 -7.25
CA LYS A 47 13.03 -13.56 -8.01
C LYS A 47 12.70 -13.66 -9.49
N THR A 48 11.50 -14.12 -9.85
CA THR A 48 11.06 -14.19 -11.26
C THR A 48 11.09 -12.81 -11.90
N ILE A 49 10.55 -11.77 -11.24
CA ILE A 49 10.58 -10.39 -11.75
C ILE A 49 12.03 -9.91 -11.95
N TYR A 50 12.92 -10.19 -10.99
CA TYR A 50 14.34 -9.84 -11.09
C TYR A 50 15.04 -10.57 -12.24
N TYR A 51 14.84 -11.89 -12.37
CA TYR A 51 15.44 -12.67 -13.46
C TYR A 51 14.88 -12.29 -14.83
N SER A 52 13.59 -11.99 -14.93
CA SER A 52 13.02 -11.42 -16.15
C SER A 52 13.73 -10.09 -16.49
N TYR A 53 14.00 -9.23 -15.51
CA TYR A 53 14.76 -8.01 -15.77
C TYR A 53 16.18 -8.28 -16.28
N LEU A 54 16.87 -9.34 -15.83
CA LEU A 54 18.19 -9.72 -16.37
C LEU A 54 18.13 -10.03 -17.88
N VAL A 55 17.09 -10.74 -18.31
CA VAL A 55 16.94 -11.20 -19.69
C VAL A 55 16.43 -10.09 -20.61
N ILE A 56 15.33 -9.44 -20.23
CA ILE A 56 14.63 -8.48 -21.11
C ILE A 56 14.86 -7.02 -20.74
N GLY A 57 15.55 -6.72 -19.63
CA GLY A 57 15.77 -5.35 -19.15
C GLY A 57 16.57 -4.49 -20.13
N LEU A 58 17.61 -5.03 -20.77
CA LEU A 58 18.37 -4.29 -21.78
C LEU A 58 17.55 -4.03 -23.06
N PRO A 59 16.89 -5.03 -23.68
CA PRO A 59 15.95 -4.81 -24.78
C PRO A 59 14.89 -3.75 -24.46
N LEU A 60 14.28 -3.82 -23.28
CA LEU A 60 13.28 -2.85 -22.84
C LEU A 60 13.84 -1.42 -22.73
N ASN A 61 15.06 -1.24 -22.24
CA ASN A 61 15.69 0.07 -22.17
C ASN A 61 16.00 0.64 -23.56
N ILE A 62 16.40 -0.20 -24.51
CA ILE A 62 16.65 0.19 -25.91
C ILE A 62 15.35 0.69 -26.56
N ILE A 63 14.25 -0.05 -26.39
CA ILE A 63 12.92 0.31 -26.94
C ILE A 63 12.40 1.58 -26.27
N ALA A 64 12.50 1.68 -24.94
CA ALA A 64 11.96 2.81 -24.19
C ALA A 64 12.74 4.12 -24.43
N ASN A 65 14.00 4.04 -24.87
CA ASN A 65 14.87 5.17 -25.21
C ASN A 65 14.79 6.33 -24.19
N LYS A 66 14.85 6.00 -22.89
CA LYS A 66 14.71 6.96 -21.80
C LYS A 66 15.94 7.87 -21.75
N LYS A 67 15.78 9.10 -22.24
CA LYS A 67 16.88 10.06 -22.38
C LYS A 67 17.34 10.67 -21.05
N ILE A 68 16.43 10.91 -20.08
CA ILE A 68 16.71 11.56 -18.78
C ILE A 68 15.66 11.11 -17.73
N GLY A 69 16.07 10.91 -16.47
CA GLY A 69 15.14 10.70 -15.34
C GLY A 69 14.84 9.23 -14.99
N TYR A 70 15.78 8.33 -15.24
CA TYR A 70 15.66 6.93 -14.85
C TYR A 70 15.80 6.78 -13.32
N LYS A 71 14.79 6.23 -12.65
CA LYS A 71 14.74 6.21 -11.17
C LYS A 71 15.95 5.53 -10.51
N PRO A 72 16.44 4.37 -10.96
CA PRO A 72 17.67 3.79 -10.40
C PRO A 72 18.90 4.69 -10.53
N GLU A 73 19.06 5.38 -11.66
CA GLU A 73 20.13 6.38 -11.85
C GLU A 73 19.99 7.54 -10.86
N LEU A 74 18.78 8.07 -10.68
CA LEU A 74 18.51 9.12 -9.71
C LEU A 74 18.83 8.68 -8.27
N ILE A 75 18.53 7.44 -7.90
CA ILE A 75 18.86 6.89 -6.58
C ILE A 75 20.38 6.83 -6.40
N LEU A 76 21.12 6.23 -7.34
CA LEU A 76 22.57 6.08 -7.23
C LEU A 76 23.29 7.43 -7.21
N THR A 77 22.89 8.36 -8.07
CA THR A 77 23.47 9.72 -8.10
C THR A 77 23.15 10.50 -6.82
N ALA A 78 22.00 10.26 -6.19
CA ALA A 78 21.66 10.85 -4.91
C ALA A 78 22.54 10.33 -3.77
N ILE A 79 22.83 9.02 -3.75
CA ILE A 79 23.75 8.40 -2.79
C ILE A 79 25.16 9.01 -2.95
N VAL A 80 25.66 9.12 -4.19
CA VAL A 80 26.95 9.77 -4.47
C VAL A 80 26.93 11.24 -4.04
N SER A 81 25.82 11.95 -4.25
CA SER A 81 25.68 13.35 -3.81
C SER A 81 25.73 13.47 -2.29
N PHE A 82 25.08 12.56 -1.57
CA PHE A 82 25.09 12.50 -0.11
C PHE A 82 26.51 12.32 0.45
N PHE A 83 27.26 11.32 -0.04
CA PHE A 83 28.65 11.10 0.40
C PHE A 83 29.59 12.25 0.06
N ASN A 84 29.33 12.95 -1.06
CA ASN A 84 30.08 14.15 -1.45
C ASN A 84 29.57 15.44 -0.78
N LYS A 85 28.68 15.36 0.22
CA LYS A 85 28.07 16.53 0.89
C LYS A 85 27.41 17.53 -0.07
N LYS A 86 26.94 17.06 -1.23
CA LYS A 86 26.21 17.85 -2.23
C LYS A 86 24.71 17.82 -1.96
N LYS A 87 24.02 18.91 -2.28
CA LYS A 87 22.57 19.04 -2.11
C LYS A 87 21.82 18.04 -3.02
N ILE A 88 20.97 17.22 -2.42
CA ILE A 88 20.08 16.30 -3.13
C ILE A 88 18.96 17.12 -3.78
N ASN A 89 18.75 16.94 -5.09
CA ASN A 89 17.70 17.63 -5.81
C ASN A 89 16.31 16.98 -5.58
N LYS A 90 15.24 17.68 -5.98
CA LYS A 90 13.86 17.21 -5.76
C LYS A 90 13.57 15.87 -6.43
N GLN A 91 14.06 15.64 -7.65
CA GLN A 91 13.81 14.39 -8.39
C GLN A 91 14.52 13.20 -7.75
N GLN A 92 15.75 13.41 -7.29
CA GLN A 92 16.54 12.45 -6.51
C GLN A 92 15.83 12.10 -5.20
N GLY A 93 15.37 13.10 -4.44
CA GLY A 93 14.62 12.88 -3.21
C GLY A 93 13.34 12.05 -3.43
N VAL A 94 12.57 12.36 -4.48
CA VAL A 94 11.39 11.57 -4.86
C VAL A 94 11.76 10.15 -5.27
N ALA A 95 12.86 9.95 -6.00
CA ALA A 95 13.32 8.63 -6.42
C ALA A 95 13.76 7.76 -5.23
N ILE A 96 14.49 8.32 -4.27
CA ILE A 96 14.88 7.63 -3.02
C ILE A 96 13.64 7.24 -2.22
N LEU A 97 12.78 8.22 -1.88
CA LEU A 97 11.60 7.97 -1.06
C LEU A 97 10.67 6.96 -1.73
N PHE A 98 10.48 7.05 -3.04
CA PHE A 98 9.67 6.07 -3.76
C PHE A 98 10.34 4.68 -3.79
N GLY A 99 11.66 4.61 -3.90
CA GLY A 99 12.42 3.37 -3.73
C GLY A 99 12.12 2.71 -2.38
N LEU A 100 12.17 3.48 -1.29
CA LEU A 100 11.83 3.00 0.06
C LEU A 100 10.38 2.51 0.15
N VAL A 101 9.42 3.25 -0.42
CA VAL A 101 8.01 2.81 -0.50
C VAL A 101 7.93 1.44 -1.18
N LYS A 102 8.61 1.25 -2.32
CA LYS A 102 8.57 -0.02 -3.05
C LYS A 102 9.25 -1.15 -2.28
N ILE A 103 10.41 -0.90 -1.67
CA ILE A 103 11.16 -1.89 -0.88
C ILE A 103 10.33 -2.38 0.30
N PHE A 104 9.60 -1.49 0.95
CA PHE A 104 8.76 -1.85 2.08
C PHE A 104 7.43 -2.50 1.66
N TYR A 105 6.65 -1.83 0.81
CA TYR A 105 5.26 -2.23 0.55
C TYR A 105 5.11 -3.33 -0.51
N THR A 106 6.04 -3.52 -1.44
CA THR A 106 5.92 -4.57 -2.48
C THR A 106 5.88 -5.98 -1.88
N PRO A 107 6.88 -6.42 -1.08
CA PRO A 107 6.85 -7.75 -0.48
C PRO A 107 5.68 -7.90 0.51
N LEU A 108 5.36 -6.83 1.25
CA LEU A 108 4.26 -6.80 2.21
C LEU A 108 2.91 -7.09 1.55
N MET A 109 2.57 -6.38 0.46
CA MET A 109 1.29 -6.57 -0.23
C MET A 109 1.23 -7.91 -0.95
N LEU A 110 2.34 -8.39 -1.51
CA LEU A 110 2.40 -9.71 -2.12
C LEU A 110 2.21 -10.83 -1.09
N ASN A 111 2.82 -10.71 0.09
CA ASN A 111 2.58 -11.65 1.21
C ASN A 111 1.10 -11.67 1.60
N PHE A 112 0.49 -10.50 1.79
CA PHE A 112 -0.94 -10.43 2.13
C PHE A 112 -1.81 -11.00 1.02
N PHE A 113 -1.49 -10.70 -0.24
CA PHE A 113 -2.19 -11.27 -1.39
C PHE A 113 -2.13 -12.80 -1.40
N PHE A 114 -0.94 -13.39 -1.34
CA PHE A 114 -0.79 -14.84 -1.37
C PHE A 114 -1.43 -15.52 -0.15
N SER A 115 -1.30 -14.94 1.05
CA SER A 115 -1.94 -15.47 2.25
C SER A 115 -3.46 -15.55 2.10
N ASN A 116 -4.09 -14.47 1.61
CA ASN A 116 -5.52 -14.44 1.38
C ASN A 116 -5.93 -15.30 0.18
N PHE A 117 -5.12 -15.36 -0.89
CA PHE A 117 -5.36 -16.24 -2.04
C PHE A 117 -5.46 -17.70 -1.62
N TYR A 118 -4.52 -18.18 -0.79
CA TYR A 118 -4.57 -19.56 -0.30
C TYR A 118 -5.77 -19.83 0.61
N ALA A 119 -6.12 -18.86 1.47
CA ALA A 119 -7.33 -18.94 2.28
C ALA A 119 -8.61 -19.05 1.43
N VAL A 120 -8.65 -18.34 0.29
CA VAL A 120 -9.78 -18.36 -0.66
C VAL A 120 -9.84 -19.65 -1.48
N THR A 121 -8.69 -20.17 -1.93
CA THR A 121 -8.66 -21.43 -2.72
C THR A 121 -9.09 -22.65 -1.90
N GLY A 122 -9.01 -22.59 -0.57
CA GLY A 122 -9.48 -23.66 0.32
C GLY A 122 -10.98 -23.63 0.63
N ILE A 123 -11.75 -22.71 0.04
CA ILE A 123 -13.19 -22.58 0.32
C ILE A 123 -13.99 -23.63 -0.46
N SER A 124 -14.74 -24.46 0.27
CA SER A 124 -15.81 -25.27 -0.30
C SER A 124 -17.10 -24.44 -0.37
N TRP A 125 -17.37 -23.84 -1.52
CA TRP A 125 -18.52 -22.94 -1.73
C TRP A 125 -19.87 -23.62 -1.61
N LEU A 126 -19.95 -24.93 -1.92
CA LEU A 126 -21.19 -25.71 -1.82
C LEU A 126 -21.63 -25.94 -0.37
N SER A 127 -20.69 -25.89 0.57
CA SER A 127 -20.92 -26.12 2.00
C SER A 127 -20.70 -24.84 2.82
N PHE A 128 -20.85 -23.67 2.20
CA PHE A 128 -20.57 -22.39 2.84
C PHE A 128 -21.67 -22.02 3.84
N ASP A 129 -21.33 -21.99 5.12
CA ASP A 129 -22.21 -21.50 6.18
C ASP A 129 -21.80 -20.08 6.57
N PHE A 130 -22.62 -19.06 6.26
CA PHE A 130 -22.23 -17.67 6.53
C PHE A 130 -21.82 -17.43 7.98
N ARG A 131 -22.47 -18.06 8.96
CA ARG A 131 -22.18 -17.81 10.37
C ARG A 131 -20.78 -18.32 10.74
N ALA A 132 -20.42 -19.52 10.32
CA ALA A 132 -19.11 -20.13 10.58
C ALA A 132 -18.01 -19.58 9.65
N ASP A 133 -18.36 -19.30 8.39
CA ASP A 133 -17.40 -19.11 7.30
C ASP A 133 -17.24 -17.65 6.85
N TYR A 134 -17.89 -16.66 7.45
CA TYR A 134 -17.81 -15.27 6.97
C TYR A 134 -16.38 -14.70 6.89
N THR A 135 -15.43 -15.20 7.69
CA THR A 135 -14.01 -14.80 7.62
C THR A 135 -13.38 -15.13 6.26
N LYS A 136 -13.86 -16.18 5.59
CA LYS A 136 -13.48 -16.51 4.21
C LYS A 136 -13.91 -15.41 3.21
N LEU A 137 -15.05 -14.76 3.44
CA LEU A 137 -15.45 -13.58 2.65
C LEU A 137 -14.53 -12.38 2.90
N LEU A 138 -14.07 -12.20 4.15
CA LEU A 138 -13.08 -11.17 4.46
C LEU A 138 -11.76 -11.43 3.73
N SER A 139 -11.33 -12.69 3.65
CA SER A 139 -10.16 -13.09 2.87
C SER A 139 -10.33 -12.76 1.38
N VAL A 140 -11.51 -12.95 0.79
CA VAL A 140 -11.78 -12.51 -0.60
C VAL A 140 -11.60 -11.00 -0.73
N ILE A 141 -12.17 -10.23 0.20
CA ILE A 141 -12.06 -8.76 0.19
C ILE A 141 -10.59 -8.32 0.28
N PHE A 142 -9.83 -8.84 1.24
CA PHE A 142 -8.42 -8.49 1.42
C PHE A 142 -7.51 -9.01 0.31
N MET A 143 -7.84 -10.15 -0.31
CA MET A 143 -7.14 -10.65 -1.49
C MET A 143 -7.24 -9.63 -2.64
N ILE A 144 -8.45 -9.15 -2.95
CA ILE A 144 -8.65 -8.18 -4.03
C ILE A 144 -7.97 -6.84 -3.68
N ASP A 145 -8.13 -6.36 -2.45
CA ASP A 145 -7.49 -5.12 -2.00
C ASP A 145 -5.97 -5.16 -2.17
N THR A 146 -5.34 -6.21 -1.64
CA THR A 146 -3.88 -6.35 -1.64
C THR A 146 -3.34 -6.63 -3.04
N LEU A 147 -4.12 -7.24 -3.93
CA LEU A 147 -3.79 -7.35 -5.36
C LEU A 147 -3.68 -5.98 -6.03
N TYR A 148 -4.63 -5.08 -5.80
CA TYR A 148 -4.61 -3.71 -6.36
C TYR A 148 -3.43 -2.90 -5.83
N PHE A 149 -3.15 -2.99 -4.53
CA PHE A 149 -1.98 -2.36 -3.95
C PHE A 149 -0.67 -2.96 -4.48
N ALA A 150 -0.55 -4.29 -4.56
CA ALA A 150 0.61 -4.96 -5.14
C ALA A 150 0.85 -4.52 -6.59
N PHE A 151 -0.21 -4.47 -7.41
CA PHE A 151 -0.15 -3.94 -8.77
C PHE A 151 0.36 -2.49 -8.78
N GLY A 152 -0.18 -1.65 -7.92
CA GLY A 152 0.25 -0.27 -7.76
C GLY A 152 1.75 -0.17 -7.45
N TYR A 153 2.28 -0.99 -6.55
CA TYR A 153 3.71 -0.96 -6.24
C TYR A 153 4.55 -1.55 -7.38
N LEU A 154 4.10 -2.60 -8.06
CA LEU A 154 4.89 -3.23 -9.12
C LEU A 154 4.96 -2.37 -10.39
N PHE A 155 3.83 -1.85 -10.84
CA PHE A 155 3.69 -1.26 -12.17
C PHE A 155 3.54 0.27 -12.15
N GLU A 156 4.27 0.93 -13.05
CA GLU A 156 4.14 2.36 -13.31
C GLU A 156 4.23 2.61 -14.82
N HIS A 157 3.18 3.19 -15.39
CA HIS A 157 3.15 3.51 -16.82
C HIS A 157 2.30 4.74 -17.14
N LYS A 158 2.69 5.50 -18.17
CA LYS A 158 1.97 6.72 -18.58
C LYS A 158 0.53 6.44 -19.00
N LEU A 159 0.30 5.35 -19.73
CA LEU A 159 -1.05 4.95 -20.18
C LEU A 159 -1.99 4.65 -19.02
N LEU A 160 -1.46 4.13 -17.91
CA LEU A 160 -2.23 3.82 -16.70
C LEU A 160 -2.48 5.07 -15.83
N LYS A 161 -1.91 6.22 -16.20
CA LYS A 161 -2.02 7.50 -15.47
C LYS A 161 -1.66 7.36 -13.98
N ASN A 162 -0.71 6.49 -13.64
CA ASN A 162 -0.30 6.18 -12.26
C ASN A 162 1.16 6.54 -11.94
N MET A 163 1.78 7.38 -12.78
CA MET A 163 3.13 7.90 -12.55
C MET A 163 3.20 8.66 -11.22
N VAL A 164 4.20 8.35 -10.39
CA VAL A 164 4.42 9.07 -9.13
C VAL A 164 4.82 10.52 -9.39
N ARG A 165 4.04 11.45 -8.83
CA ARG A 165 4.30 12.90 -8.84
C ARG A 165 5.14 13.33 -7.65
N SER A 166 4.85 12.79 -6.46
CA SER A 166 5.59 13.05 -5.22
C SER A 166 5.38 11.94 -4.19
N VAL A 167 6.25 11.90 -3.18
CA VAL A 167 6.14 11.01 -2.01
C VAL A 167 6.06 11.88 -0.75
N GLU A 168 5.39 11.42 0.31
CA GLU A 168 5.27 12.11 1.59
C GLU A 168 6.69 12.40 2.12
N PRO A 169 7.07 13.67 2.29
CA PRO A 169 8.45 14.03 2.57
C PRO A 169 8.83 14.02 4.06
N THR A 170 7.90 13.84 4.98
CA THR A 170 8.13 14.03 6.42
C THR A 170 8.17 12.73 7.20
N LEU A 171 9.01 12.70 8.23
CA LEU A 171 9.10 11.56 9.15
C LEU A 171 7.78 11.27 9.87
N LEU A 172 7.00 12.30 10.21
CA LEU A 172 5.69 12.11 10.85
C LEU A 172 4.72 11.32 9.97
N GLY A 173 4.59 11.70 8.69
CA GLY A 173 3.69 10.98 7.77
C GLY A 173 4.12 9.54 7.54
N TRP A 174 5.42 9.28 7.45
CA TRP A 174 5.96 7.93 7.40
C TRP A 174 5.71 7.15 8.69
N GLY A 175 6.04 7.73 9.85
CA GLY A 175 5.90 7.09 11.15
C GLY A 175 4.46 6.65 11.42
N VAL A 176 3.49 7.57 11.26
CA VAL A 176 2.07 7.27 11.48
C VAL A 176 1.56 6.20 10.50
N ALA A 177 1.97 6.24 9.23
CA ALA A 177 1.58 5.20 8.27
C ALA A 177 2.19 3.83 8.63
N LEU A 178 3.47 3.80 9.01
CA LEU A 178 4.20 2.57 9.30
C LEU A 178 3.73 1.89 10.59
N MET A 179 3.24 2.62 11.60
CA MET A 179 2.65 2.04 12.82
C MET A 179 1.57 0.98 12.55
N SER A 180 0.89 1.06 11.39
CA SER A 180 -0.14 0.10 11.00
C SER A 180 0.37 -1.13 10.23
N TYR A 181 1.69 -1.28 10.02
CA TYR A 181 2.27 -2.35 9.21
C TYR A 181 3.39 -3.11 9.94
N PRO A 182 3.57 -4.42 9.67
CA PRO A 182 4.71 -5.18 10.18
C PRO A 182 6.07 -4.60 9.75
N PRO A 183 7.09 -4.62 10.63
CA PRO A 183 7.05 -5.12 12.00
C PRO A 183 6.52 -4.09 13.02
N PHE A 184 6.34 -2.84 12.60
CA PHE A 184 6.02 -1.71 13.49
C PHE A 184 4.67 -1.85 14.18
N ASN A 185 3.69 -2.51 13.55
CA ASN A 185 2.39 -2.79 14.18
C ASN A 185 2.49 -3.71 15.39
N SER A 186 3.48 -4.60 15.46
CA SER A 186 3.72 -5.44 16.65
C SER A 186 4.15 -4.58 17.83
N THR A 187 5.02 -3.59 17.59
CA THR A 187 5.47 -2.64 18.61
C THR A 187 4.33 -1.71 19.00
N SER A 188 3.62 -1.16 18.01
CA SER A 188 2.45 -0.30 18.24
C SER A 188 1.38 -1.04 19.04
N GLY A 189 1.10 -2.30 18.71
CA GLY A 189 0.14 -3.16 19.41
C GLY A 189 0.56 -3.49 20.85
N ARG A 190 1.86 -3.58 21.17
CA ARG A 190 2.32 -3.73 22.56
C ARG A 190 1.96 -2.53 23.43
N PHE A 191 1.99 -1.32 22.87
CA PHE A 191 1.68 -0.08 23.60
C PHE A 191 0.18 0.26 23.57
N LEU A 192 -0.46 0.10 22.43
CA LEU A 192 -1.86 0.51 22.22
C LEU A 192 -2.86 -0.60 22.56
N GLY A 193 -2.43 -1.87 22.59
CA GLY A 193 -3.33 -3.01 22.60
C GLY A 193 -3.94 -3.30 21.23
N TRP A 194 -4.58 -4.47 21.10
CA TRP A 194 -5.37 -4.84 19.93
C TRP A 194 -6.54 -5.74 20.34
N TYR A 195 -7.77 -5.23 20.25
CA TYR A 195 -8.98 -5.91 20.73
C TYR A 195 -9.98 -6.24 19.62
N SER A 196 -9.72 -5.82 18.37
CA SER A 196 -10.54 -6.19 17.22
C SER A 196 -10.22 -7.62 16.80
N ASN A 197 -11.24 -8.46 16.64
CA ASN A 197 -11.09 -9.85 16.22
C ASN A 197 -11.83 -10.13 14.91
N ASP A 198 -11.11 -10.60 13.91
CA ASP A 198 -11.68 -11.00 12.62
C ASP A 198 -12.60 -12.22 12.74
N TYR A 199 -12.56 -12.98 13.84
CA TYR A 199 -13.49 -14.08 14.18
C TYR A 199 -14.56 -13.60 15.17
N PHE A 200 -15.34 -12.59 14.77
CA PHE A 200 -16.50 -12.12 15.51
C PHE A 200 -17.49 -13.26 15.78
N PHE A 201 -17.91 -13.36 17.03
CA PHE A 201 -18.92 -14.32 17.46
C PHE A 201 -19.71 -13.75 18.63
N VAL A 202 -21.03 -13.85 18.56
CA VAL A 202 -21.91 -13.72 19.72
C VAL A 202 -22.91 -14.90 19.79
N PRO A 203 -23.34 -15.32 20.99
CA PRO A 203 -24.22 -16.48 21.14
C PRO A 203 -25.59 -16.30 20.47
N VAL A 204 -26.14 -15.08 20.54
CA VAL A 204 -27.45 -14.75 19.98
C VAL A 204 -27.38 -14.69 18.46
N ILE A 205 -27.97 -15.70 17.80
CA ILE A 205 -27.92 -15.93 16.34
C ILE A 205 -28.19 -14.66 15.52
N TRP A 206 -29.32 -14.00 15.74
CA TRP A 206 -29.73 -12.87 14.90
C TRP A 206 -28.81 -11.65 15.07
N ILE A 207 -28.26 -11.44 16.27
CA ILE A 207 -27.30 -10.39 16.55
C ILE A 207 -25.95 -10.70 15.88
N ASP A 208 -25.54 -11.97 15.89
CA ASP A 208 -24.33 -12.43 15.22
C ASP A 208 -24.38 -12.20 13.71
N TYR A 209 -25.49 -12.58 13.06
CA TYR A 209 -25.73 -12.31 11.65
C TYR A 209 -25.73 -10.80 11.35
N LEU A 210 -26.46 -10.00 12.16
CA LEU A 210 -26.53 -8.55 11.97
C LEU A 210 -25.14 -7.92 11.95
N PHE A 211 -24.31 -8.17 12.97
CA PHE A 211 -22.99 -7.56 13.04
C PHE A 211 -22.02 -8.09 11.98
N LYS A 212 -22.07 -9.38 11.63
CA LYS A 212 -21.27 -9.93 10.52
C LYS A 212 -21.63 -9.29 9.19
N ILE A 213 -22.93 -9.11 8.90
CA ILE A 213 -23.40 -8.40 7.70
C ILE A 213 -22.89 -6.96 7.69
N LEU A 214 -23.01 -6.24 8.82
CA LEU A 214 -22.49 -4.87 8.94
C LEU A 214 -20.98 -4.80 8.72
N ILE A 215 -20.20 -5.72 9.29
CA ILE A 215 -18.76 -5.83 9.07
C ILE A 215 -18.45 -6.02 7.58
N VAL A 216 -19.14 -6.95 6.90
CA VAL A 216 -18.95 -7.20 5.47
C VAL A 216 -19.28 -5.94 4.65
N ILE A 217 -20.38 -5.24 4.95
CA ILE A 217 -20.74 -3.99 4.25
C ILE A 217 -19.65 -2.92 4.43
N LEU A 218 -19.14 -2.74 5.65
CA LEU A 218 -18.08 -1.76 5.94
C LEU A 218 -16.76 -2.12 5.24
N LEU A 219 -16.43 -3.40 5.16
CA LEU A 219 -15.24 -3.87 4.43
C LEU A 219 -15.43 -3.86 2.91
N LEU A 220 -16.66 -3.97 2.41
CA LEU A 220 -16.99 -3.69 1.01
C LEU A 220 -16.88 -2.20 0.68
N LEU A 221 -17.23 -1.29 1.59
CA LEU A 221 -16.95 0.14 1.46
C LEU A 221 -15.43 0.40 1.42
N TYR A 222 -14.66 -0.28 2.28
CA TYR A 222 -13.20 -0.24 2.24
C TYR A 222 -12.67 -0.72 0.88
N LEU A 223 -13.16 -1.85 0.37
CA LEU A 223 -12.75 -2.38 -0.93
C LEU A 223 -13.16 -1.46 -2.08
N TRP A 224 -14.36 -0.88 -2.02
CA TRP A 224 -14.85 0.05 -3.05
C TRP A 224 -13.95 1.28 -3.16
N ALA A 225 -13.39 1.77 -2.04
CA ALA A 225 -12.36 2.80 -2.07
C ALA A 225 -11.12 2.34 -2.86
N THR A 226 -10.61 1.13 -2.61
CA THR A 226 -9.48 0.57 -3.37
C THR A 226 -9.79 0.42 -4.86
N LEU A 227 -10.97 -0.12 -5.21
CA LEU A 227 -11.40 -0.24 -6.61
C LEU A 227 -11.53 1.13 -7.28
N SER A 228 -11.98 2.15 -6.54
CA SER A 228 -12.06 3.54 -7.04
C SER A 228 -10.69 4.14 -7.32
N LEU A 229 -9.66 3.80 -6.52
CA LEU A 229 -8.27 4.23 -6.77
C LEU A 229 -7.67 3.56 -8.02
N GLY A 230 -8.02 2.29 -8.26
CA GLY A 230 -7.56 1.53 -9.41
C GLY A 230 -6.03 1.43 -9.47
N THR A 231 -5.45 1.77 -10.62
CA THR A 231 -3.99 1.69 -10.86
C THR A 231 -3.15 2.65 -10.00
N LYS A 232 -3.79 3.59 -9.31
CA LYS A 232 -3.15 4.61 -8.47
C LYS A 232 -2.97 4.18 -7.01
N CYS A 233 -3.46 3.00 -6.62
CA CYS A 233 -3.31 2.46 -5.26
C CYS A 233 -1.84 2.51 -4.81
N SER A 234 -1.60 3.23 -3.71
CA SER A 234 -0.28 3.35 -3.10
C SER A 234 -0.37 4.12 -1.79
N ASN A 235 0.41 3.71 -0.80
CA ASN A 235 0.63 4.48 0.42
C ASN A 235 1.73 5.52 0.20
N LEU A 236 1.61 6.65 0.89
CA LEU A 236 2.63 7.70 0.96
C LEU A 236 2.98 8.37 -0.38
N THR A 237 2.26 8.11 -1.47
CA THR A 237 2.56 8.71 -2.77
C THR A 237 1.38 9.48 -3.35
N ASN A 238 1.69 10.55 -4.09
CA ASN A 238 0.75 11.20 -4.99
C ASN A 238 0.95 10.64 -6.39
N ARG A 239 -0.06 9.92 -6.90
CA ARG A 239 -0.12 9.34 -8.25
C ARG A 239 -1.21 9.97 -9.12
N GLY A 240 -1.64 11.16 -8.73
CA GLY A 240 -2.79 11.85 -9.29
C GLY A 240 -4.04 11.60 -8.45
N ILE A 241 -4.91 12.61 -8.42
CA ILE A 241 -6.07 12.63 -7.53
C ILE A 241 -7.23 11.80 -8.13
N VAL A 242 -8.00 11.18 -7.26
CA VAL A 242 -9.21 10.41 -7.58
C VAL A 242 -10.37 11.05 -6.83
N SER A 243 -11.41 11.44 -7.55
CA SER A 243 -12.61 12.12 -7.01
C SER A 243 -13.91 11.44 -7.46
N LYS A 244 -13.83 10.18 -7.89
CA LYS A 244 -14.95 9.36 -8.38
C LYS A 244 -15.09 8.11 -7.51
N GLY A 245 -16.21 7.39 -7.68
CA GLY A 245 -16.52 6.21 -6.88
C GLY A 245 -16.72 6.60 -5.41
N ALA A 246 -16.14 5.84 -4.49
CA ALA A 246 -16.25 6.11 -3.05
C ALA A 246 -15.76 7.51 -2.66
N TYR A 247 -14.73 8.01 -3.35
CA TYR A 247 -14.14 9.34 -3.13
C TYR A 247 -15.04 10.50 -3.57
N LYS A 248 -16.19 10.24 -4.22
CA LYS A 248 -17.17 11.30 -4.49
C LYS A 248 -17.81 11.81 -3.19
N TYR A 249 -17.99 10.92 -2.21
CA TYR A 249 -18.83 11.18 -1.03
C TYR A 249 -18.01 11.69 0.17
N ILE A 250 -16.86 11.09 0.42
CA ILE A 250 -15.94 11.43 1.51
C ILE A 250 -14.49 11.25 1.05
N ARG A 251 -13.54 11.97 1.66
CA ARG A 251 -12.14 11.90 1.25
C ARG A 251 -11.40 10.64 1.69
N HIS A 252 -11.82 10.00 2.78
CA HIS A 252 -11.17 8.80 3.34
C HIS A 252 -12.14 7.64 3.56
N PRO A 253 -12.79 7.12 2.50
CA PRO A 253 -13.76 6.03 2.62
C PRO A 253 -13.14 4.73 3.11
N ALA A 254 -11.91 4.42 2.69
CA ALA A 254 -11.18 3.24 3.18
C ALA A 254 -10.97 3.30 4.70
N TYR A 255 -10.45 4.41 5.21
CA TYR A 255 -10.21 4.56 6.65
C TYR A 255 -11.51 4.49 7.45
N THR A 256 -12.58 5.10 6.93
CA THR A 256 -13.90 5.08 7.57
C THR A 256 -14.45 3.67 7.70
N GLY A 257 -14.55 2.93 6.59
CA GLY A 257 -15.06 1.55 6.60
C GLY A 257 -14.24 0.63 7.51
N LYS A 258 -12.90 0.75 7.45
CA LYS A 258 -12.00 -0.09 8.24
C LYS A 258 -12.11 0.16 9.75
N ILE A 259 -12.10 1.43 10.18
CA ILE A 259 -12.19 1.79 11.59
C ILE A 259 -13.53 1.35 12.17
N LEU A 260 -14.64 1.62 11.47
CA LEU A 260 -15.96 1.21 11.93
C LEU A 260 -16.08 -0.32 12.04
N ALA A 261 -15.50 -1.07 11.10
CA ALA A 261 -15.47 -2.53 11.17
C ALA A 261 -14.70 -3.01 12.41
N TRP A 262 -13.55 -2.40 12.74
CA TRP A 262 -12.78 -2.74 13.94
C TRP A 262 -13.51 -2.48 15.25
N TRP A 263 -14.29 -1.40 15.32
CA TRP A 263 -15.15 -1.14 16.48
C TRP A 263 -16.20 -2.24 16.67
N ILE A 264 -16.86 -2.68 15.59
CA ILE A 264 -17.82 -3.79 15.65
C ILE A 264 -17.14 -5.10 16.04
N MET A 265 -16.01 -5.42 15.40
CA MET A 265 -15.24 -6.64 15.64
C MET A 265 -14.73 -6.79 17.09
N ALA A 266 -14.61 -5.68 17.83
CA ALA A 266 -14.18 -5.70 19.22
C ALA A 266 -15.33 -5.80 20.24
N LEU A 267 -16.59 -5.67 19.82
CA LEU A 267 -17.74 -5.71 20.73
C LEU A 267 -17.78 -6.97 21.63
N PRO A 268 -17.45 -8.19 21.14
CA PRO A 268 -17.47 -9.38 22.00
C PRO A 268 -16.43 -9.34 23.13
N ALA A 269 -15.37 -8.54 22.97
CA ALA A 269 -14.30 -8.35 23.94
C ALA A 269 -14.29 -6.94 24.54
N PHE A 270 -15.43 -6.26 24.53
CA PHE A 270 -15.51 -4.85 24.92
C PHE A 270 -15.15 -4.66 26.40
N SER A 271 -14.23 -3.73 26.63
CA SER A 271 -13.71 -3.37 27.95
C SER A 271 -13.17 -1.95 27.89
N TRP A 272 -12.84 -1.36 29.04
CA TRP A 272 -12.14 -0.06 29.08
C TRP A 272 -10.81 -0.11 28.30
N GLY A 273 -10.08 -1.23 28.38
CA GLY A 273 -8.87 -1.45 27.58
C GLY A 273 -9.16 -1.44 26.08
N ALA A 274 -10.23 -2.13 25.63
CA ALA A 274 -10.65 -2.11 24.24
C ALA A 274 -11.05 -0.70 23.77
N LEU A 275 -11.78 0.05 24.60
CA LEU A 275 -12.18 1.43 24.30
C LEU A 275 -10.96 2.33 24.09
N PHE A 276 -9.98 2.32 25.02
CA PHE A 276 -8.77 3.13 24.89
C PHE A 276 -7.92 2.70 23.70
N SER A 277 -7.72 1.40 23.50
CA SER A 277 -7.01 0.83 22.37
C SER A 277 -7.60 1.30 21.04
N LEU A 278 -8.90 1.09 20.83
CA LEU A 278 -9.56 1.44 19.57
C LEU A 278 -9.64 2.95 19.34
N SER A 279 -9.78 3.74 20.41
CA SER A 279 -9.68 5.20 20.32
C SER A 279 -8.28 5.63 19.85
N ALA A 280 -7.22 5.00 20.37
CA ALA A 280 -5.86 5.26 19.94
C ALA A 280 -5.62 4.85 18.47
N TRP A 281 -6.10 3.68 18.05
CA TRP A 281 -6.02 3.25 16.64
C TRP A 281 -6.83 4.17 15.71
N THR A 282 -7.99 4.65 16.16
CA THR A 282 -8.79 5.65 15.44
C THR A 282 -8.01 6.95 15.28
N LEU A 283 -7.32 7.41 16.34
CA LEU A 283 -6.44 8.58 16.29
C LEU A 283 -5.25 8.38 15.33
N VAL A 284 -4.64 7.20 15.29
CA VAL A 284 -3.56 6.87 14.33
C VAL A 284 -4.06 7.03 12.89
N TYR A 285 -5.25 6.51 12.56
CA TYR A 285 -5.81 6.67 11.22
C TYR A 285 -6.26 8.10 10.92
N PHE A 286 -6.76 8.82 11.92
CA PHE A 286 -7.03 10.25 11.78
C PHE A 286 -5.76 11.02 11.43
N MET A 287 -4.67 10.80 12.17
CA MET A 287 -3.37 11.41 11.90
C MET A 287 -2.83 11.02 10.52
N ARG A 288 -3.04 9.76 10.10
CA ARG A 288 -2.66 9.28 8.77
C ARG A 288 -3.37 10.08 7.69
N ALA A 289 -4.69 10.24 7.81
CA ALA A 289 -5.47 11.08 6.91
C ALA A 289 -4.93 12.52 6.88
N VAL A 290 -4.73 13.16 8.03
CA VAL A 290 -4.23 14.55 8.12
C VAL A 290 -2.87 14.71 7.45
N THR A 291 -1.92 13.79 7.70
CA THR A 291 -0.59 13.84 7.07
C THR A 291 -0.69 13.66 5.55
N GLU A 292 -1.53 12.74 5.09
CA GLU A 292 -1.82 12.51 3.68
C GLU A 292 -2.44 13.76 3.02
N GLU A 293 -3.46 14.38 3.61
CA GLU A 293 -4.06 15.60 3.04
C GLU A 293 -3.05 16.75 3.00
N ARG A 294 -2.22 16.91 4.03
CA ARG A 294 -1.15 17.93 4.07
C ARG A 294 -0.10 17.68 2.98
N HIS A 295 0.16 16.44 2.60
CA HIS A 295 0.99 16.11 1.44
C HIS A 295 0.29 16.45 0.13
N LEU A 296 -0.96 16.00 -0.02
CA LEU A 296 -1.72 16.10 -1.26
C LEU A 296 -2.18 17.52 -1.58
N ILE A 297 -2.39 18.39 -0.58
CA ILE A 297 -2.82 19.79 -0.79
C ILE A 297 -1.84 20.64 -1.59
N LYS A 298 -0.60 20.16 -1.76
CA LYS A 298 0.39 20.77 -2.66
C LYS A 298 0.02 20.59 -4.15
N ASP A 299 -0.83 19.63 -4.48
CA ASP A 299 -1.38 19.40 -5.81
C ASP A 299 -2.63 20.27 -6.05
N LYS A 300 -2.66 20.97 -7.18
CA LYS A 300 -3.79 21.84 -7.56
C LYS A 300 -5.08 21.02 -7.74
N ASP A 301 -4.98 19.79 -8.23
CA ASP A 301 -6.13 18.90 -8.42
C ASP A 301 -6.75 18.53 -7.07
N TYR A 302 -5.92 18.35 -6.03
CA TYR A 302 -6.40 18.02 -4.70
C TYR A 302 -7.10 19.21 -4.04
N LYS A 303 -6.57 20.43 -4.20
CA LYS A 303 -7.25 21.65 -3.74
C LYS A 303 -8.65 21.80 -4.35
N LYS A 304 -8.80 21.48 -5.64
CA LYS A 304 -10.11 21.48 -6.30
C LYS A 304 -11.01 20.39 -5.73
N TYR A 305 -10.46 19.19 -5.51
CA TYR A 305 -11.20 18.06 -4.95
C TYR A 305 -11.72 18.34 -3.54
N VAL A 306 -10.93 18.96 -2.65
CA VAL A 306 -11.39 19.33 -1.29
C VAL A 306 -12.62 20.24 -1.32
N LYS A 307 -12.74 21.13 -2.32
CA LYS A 307 -13.93 21.97 -2.50
C LYS A 307 -15.16 21.18 -2.99
N GLN A 308 -14.95 20.11 -3.76
CA GLN A 308 -16.02 19.26 -4.29
C GLN A 308 -16.53 18.27 -3.25
N THR A 309 -15.62 17.75 -2.42
CA THR A 309 -15.92 16.77 -1.37
C THR A 309 -15.36 17.31 -0.06
N PRO A 310 -16.11 18.18 0.65
CA PRO A 310 -15.64 18.86 1.86
C PRO A 310 -15.56 17.93 3.09
N TYR A 311 -16.17 16.75 3.04
CA TYR A 311 -16.23 15.82 4.15
C TYR A 311 -15.02 14.87 4.18
N ARG A 312 -14.35 14.76 5.34
CA ARG A 312 -13.19 13.88 5.50
C ARG A 312 -13.59 12.41 5.66
N PHE A 313 -14.49 12.13 6.60
CA PHE A 313 -14.86 10.76 7.00
C PHE A 313 -16.37 10.52 7.00
N ILE A 314 -17.16 11.50 7.47
CA ILE A 314 -18.62 11.36 7.61
C ILE A 314 -19.28 12.47 6.79
N PRO A 315 -20.21 12.15 5.87
CA PRO A 315 -20.97 13.16 5.14
C PRO A 315 -21.67 14.14 6.09
N GLY A 316 -21.59 15.44 5.80
CA GLY A 316 -22.15 16.50 6.64
C GLY A 316 -21.24 16.98 7.78
N TRP A 317 -20.10 16.30 8.03
CA TRP A 317 -19.12 16.69 9.05
C TRP A 317 -17.79 17.02 8.37
N VAL A 318 -17.36 18.27 8.50
CA VAL A 318 -16.14 18.81 7.85
C VAL A 318 -14.88 18.37 8.60
#